data_AF-A0A2J8KUV6-F1
#
_entry.id   AF-A0A2J8KUV6-F1
#
_cell.length_a   1.000
_cell.length_b   1.000
_cell.length_c   1.000
_cell.angle_alpha   90.00
_cell.angle_beta   90.00
_cell.angle_gamma   90.00
#
_symmetry.space_group_name_H-M   'P 1'
#
loop_
_entity.id
_entity.type
_entity.pdbx_description
1 polymer ?
#
loop_
_entity_poly.entity_id
_entity_poly.type
_entity_poly.pdbx_seq_one_letter_code
_entity_poly.pdbx_strand_id
1 'polypeptide(L)'
;QWHHPRSGWGRRRDFSGRSSAKKKGGNHIPERWKDYLPVGQRMPGTRFIAFKVPLQKSFEKKLAPEECFSPLDLFNKIREQNEELGLIIDLTYTQRYYKPEDLPETVPYLKIFTVGHQVPDDETIFKFKHAVNGFLKENKDNEVRSRRKD
;
A
#
# COMPACT_ATOMS: atom_id res chain seq x y z
N GLN A 1 45.26 36.32 -51.10
CA GLN A 1 44.90 35.18 -51.97
C GLN A 1 45.70 33.97 -51.50
N TRP A 2 45.09 33.08 -50.73
CA TRP A 2 45.67 31.80 -50.31
C TRP A 2 44.55 30.76 -50.27
N HIS A 3 44.86 29.58 -50.80
CA HIS A 3 43.92 28.57 -51.27
C HIS A 3 43.38 27.67 -50.14
N HIS A 4 42.12 27.24 -50.25
CA HIS A 4 41.60 26.03 -49.61
C HIS A 4 41.97 24.79 -50.44
N PRO A 5 42.11 23.61 -49.81
CA PRO A 5 41.14 22.55 -50.11
C PRO A 5 40.69 21.68 -48.91
N ARG A 6 39.37 21.50 -48.88
CA ARG A 6 38.53 20.30 -48.63
C ARG A 6 38.92 19.18 -47.64
N SER A 7 37.91 18.93 -46.79
CA SER A 7 37.34 17.65 -46.32
C SER A 7 38.05 16.85 -45.24
N GLY A 8 37.43 16.83 -44.05
CA GLY A 8 37.60 15.81 -43.02
C GLY A 8 36.32 15.67 -42.20
N TRP A 9 35.49 14.68 -42.54
CA TRP A 9 34.31 14.29 -41.78
C TRP A 9 34.74 13.63 -40.47
N GLY A 10 34.47 14.27 -39.33
CA GLY A 10 34.70 13.72 -38.00
C GLY A 10 33.44 13.85 -37.14
N ARG A 11 32.65 12.78 -37.11
CA ARG A 11 31.38 12.67 -36.37
C ARG A 11 31.57 13.02 -34.89
N ARG A 12 30.85 14.04 -34.42
CA ARG A 12 30.51 14.20 -32.99
C ARG A 12 29.78 12.93 -32.55
N ARG A 13 30.35 12.21 -31.58
CA ARG A 13 29.61 11.18 -30.84
C ARG A 13 28.68 11.90 -29.88
N ASP A 14 27.44 12.10 -30.30
CA ASP A 14 26.37 12.41 -29.37
C ASP A 14 26.24 11.22 -28.41
N PHE A 15 26.63 11.44 -27.15
CA PHE A 15 26.19 10.58 -26.06
C PHE A 15 24.70 10.83 -25.87
N SER A 16 23.87 10.14 -26.65
CA SER A 16 22.46 9.95 -26.33
C SER A 16 22.41 9.11 -25.06
N GLY A 17 22.52 9.78 -23.90
CA GLY A 17 22.13 9.24 -22.61
C GLY A 17 20.72 8.72 -22.78
N ARG A 18 20.61 7.39 -22.84
CA ARG A 18 19.35 6.67 -22.91
C ARG A 18 18.61 7.05 -21.64
N SER A 19 17.73 8.05 -21.70
CA SER A 19 16.78 8.33 -20.63
C SER A 19 16.09 7.01 -20.35
N SER A 20 16.44 6.39 -19.23
CA SER A 20 15.79 5.18 -18.76
C SER A 20 14.35 5.60 -18.53
N ALA A 21 13.50 5.33 -19.53
CA ALA A 21 12.09 5.58 -19.45
C ALA A 21 11.62 4.96 -18.13
N LYS A 22 11.16 5.81 -17.19
CA LYS A 22 10.49 5.35 -15.97
C LYS A 22 9.45 4.34 -16.45
N LYS A 23 9.69 3.04 -16.21
CA LYS A 23 8.71 2.00 -16.49
C LYS A 23 7.44 2.44 -15.77
N LYS A 24 6.41 2.82 -16.53
CA LYS A 24 5.06 3.05 -16.00
C LYS A 24 4.75 1.83 -15.14
N GLY A 25 4.45 2.05 -13.86
CA GLY A 25 4.30 0.98 -12.87
C GLY A 25 3.18 0.04 -13.30
N GLY A 26 3.54 -1.05 -14.00
CA GLY A 26 2.56 -2.02 -14.48
C GLY A 26 1.92 -2.75 -13.32
N ASN A 27 0.72 -3.29 -13.51
CA ASN A 27 -0.05 -4.03 -12.50
C ASN A 27 0.55 -5.39 -12.17
N HIS A 28 1.85 -5.47 -11.86
CA HIS A 28 2.49 -6.69 -11.38
C HIS A 28 2.11 -6.92 -9.92
N ILE A 29 1.68 -8.15 -9.62
CA ILE A 29 1.39 -8.62 -8.27
C ILE A 29 2.69 -8.54 -7.46
N PRO A 30 2.68 -8.01 -6.22
CA PRO A 30 3.89 -7.97 -5.42
C PRO A 30 4.46 -9.37 -5.20
N GLU A 31 5.78 -9.48 -5.14
CA GLU A 31 6.46 -10.75 -4.89
C GLU A 31 5.95 -11.39 -3.58
N ARG A 32 5.71 -12.71 -3.60
CA ARG A 32 5.15 -13.51 -2.49
C ARG A 32 3.78 -13.07 -1.96
N TRP A 33 3.09 -12.10 -2.58
CA TRP A 33 1.79 -11.64 -2.09
C TRP A 33 0.73 -12.75 -2.00
N LYS A 34 0.82 -13.73 -2.90
CA LYS A 34 -0.07 -14.90 -2.94
C LYS A 34 0.15 -15.86 -1.77
N ASP A 35 1.35 -15.87 -1.20
CA ASP A 35 1.78 -16.84 -0.19
C ASP A 35 1.27 -16.49 1.22
N TYR A 36 0.74 -15.28 1.40
CA TYR A 36 0.22 -14.80 2.68
C TYR A 36 -1.30 -14.88 2.74
N LEU A 37 -1.80 -15.23 3.94
CA LEU A 37 -3.22 -15.13 4.27
C LEU A 37 -3.72 -13.68 4.09
N PRO A 38 -4.94 -13.47 3.56
CA PRO A 38 -5.46 -12.13 3.32
C PRO A 38 -5.57 -11.25 4.57
N VAL A 39 -6.18 -11.78 5.64
CA VAL A 39 -6.49 -11.06 6.88
C VAL A 39 -6.12 -11.95 8.07
N GLY A 40 -5.36 -11.41 9.02
CA GLY A 40 -5.06 -12.07 10.29
C GLY A 40 -6.22 -11.97 11.28
N GLN A 41 -6.06 -12.54 12.47
CA GLN A 41 -6.99 -12.34 13.57
C GLN A 41 -6.68 -11.02 14.29
N ARG A 42 -7.69 -10.45 14.96
CA ARG A 42 -7.46 -9.36 15.91
C ARG A 42 -6.47 -9.82 16.99
N MET A 43 -5.46 -8.99 17.27
CA MET A 43 -4.47 -9.27 18.29
C MET A 43 -5.06 -9.08 19.69
N PRO A 44 -5.10 -10.12 20.55
CA PRO A 44 -5.65 -10.03 21.90
C PRO A 44 -4.98 -8.94 22.74
N GLY A 45 -5.76 -8.25 23.57
CA GLY A 45 -5.26 -7.12 24.37
C GLY A 45 -4.99 -5.84 23.57
N THR A 46 -5.32 -5.82 22.27
CA THR A 46 -5.17 -4.64 21.42
C THR A 46 -6.43 -4.40 20.57
N ARG A 47 -6.37 -3.35 19.74
CA ARG A 47 -7.35 -3.05 18.69
C ARG A 47 -6.75 -3.12 17.30
N PHE A 48 -5.68 -3.92 17.14
CA PHE A 48 -5.03 -4.12 15.85
C PHE A 48 -5.51 -5.39 15.16
N ILE A 49 -5.69 -5.27 13.85
CA ILE A 49 -5.80 -6.37 12.91
C ILE A 49 -4.85 -6.08 11.74
N ALA A 50 -4.09 -7.08 11.33
CA ALA A 50 -3.14 -6.97 10.23
C ALA A 50 -3.68 -7.73 9.01
N PHE A 51 -3.47 -7.18 7.82
CA PHE A 51 -3.88 -7.77 6.56
C PHE A 51 -2.86 -7.43 5.47
N LYS A 52 -2.74 -8.29 4.45
CA LYS A 52 -1.93 -7.97 3.27
C LYS A 52 -2.64 -6.90 2.44
N VAL A 53 -1.95 -6.23 1.53
CA VAL A 53 -2.58 -5.14 0.77
C VAL A 53 -3.72 -5.68 -0.13
N PRO A 54 -4.95 -5.13 -0.06
CA PRO A 54 -5.99 -5.45 -1.03
C PRO A 54 -5.62 -4.88 -2.41
N LEU A 55 -6.01 -5.55 -3.47
CA LEU A 55 -5.68 -5.17 -4.84
C LEU A 55 -6.95 -4.77 -5.61
N GLN A 56 -6.89 -3.64 -6.31
CA GLN A 56 -7.95 -3.17 -7.19
C GLN A 56 -8.14 -4.10 -8.38
N LYS A 57 -9.32 -4.01 -9.01
CA LYS A 57 -9.76 -4.86 -10.14
C LYS A 57 -8.77 -4.99 -11.29
N SER A 58 -7.91 -3.98 -11.49
CA SER A 58 -6.90 -3.99 -12.53
C SER A 58 -5.78 -5.03 -12.34
N PHE A 59 -5.64 -5.60 -11.13
CA PHE A 59 -4.73 -6.72 -10.82
C PHE A 59 -5.39 -8.10 -10.95
N GLU A 60 -6.72 -8.20 -10.86
CA GLU A 60 -7.47 -9.47 -10.86
C GLU A 60 -7.20 -10.30 -12.13
N LYS A 61 -6.91 -9.65 -13.27
CA LYS A 61 -6.54 -10.33 -14.53
C LYS A 61 -5.29 -11.22 -14.42
N LYS A 62 -4.56 -11.16 -13.31
CA LYS A 62 -3.32 -11.93 -13.04
C LYS A 62 -3.46 -12.87 -11.83
N LEU A 63 -4.67 -12.99 -11.30
CA LEU A 63 -5.01 -13.80 -10.15
C LEU A 63 -6.07 -14.82 -10.56
N ALA A 64 -6.00 -16.02 -10.01
CA ALA A 64 -7.14 -16.91 -10.02
C ALA A 64 -8.24 -16.33 -9.10
N PRO A 65 -9.54 -16.62 -9.33
CA PRO A 65 -10.64 -16.10 -8.52
C PRO A 65 -10.45 -16.28 -7.00
N GLU A 66 -9.92 -17.43 -6.59
CA GLU A 66 -9.62 -17.80 -5.20
C GLU A 66 -8.41 -17.05 -4.60
N GLU A 67 -7.54 -16.50 -5.43
CA GLU A 67 -6.39 -15.68 -5.01
C GLU A 67 -6.77 -14.19 -4.88
N CYS A 68 -7.91 -13.79 -5.43
CA CYS A 68 -8.37 -12.41 -5.38
C CYS A 68 -8.59 -11.94 -3.93
N PHE A 69 -8.15 -10.71 -3.67
CA PHE A 69 -8.39 -10.04 -2.40
C PHE A 69 -8.53 -8.54 -2.66
N SER A 70 -9.77 -8.11 -2.80
CA SER A 70 -10.18 -6.72 -3.04
C SER A 70 -10.43 -5.97 -1.72
N PRO A 71 -10.60 -4.63 -1.77
CA PRO A 71 -11.06 -3.88 -0.61
C PRO A 71 -12.41 -4.38 -0.06
N LEU A 72 -13.32 -4.82 -0.94
CA LEU A 72 -14.59 -5.41 -0.50
C LEU A 72 -14.38 -6.71 0.27
N ASP A 73 -13.46 -7.57 -0.19
CA ASP A 73 -13.13 -8.82 0.50
C ASP A 73 -12.52 -8.57 1.88
N LEU A 74 -11.72 -7.50 2.04
CA LEU A 74 -11.23 -7.07 3.35
C LEU A 74 -12.38 -6.83 4.33
N PHE A 75 -13.35 -5.98 3.97
CA PHE A 75 -14.47 -5.67 4.86
C PHE A 75 -15.37 -6.87 5.14
N ASN A 76 -15.61 -7.72 4.14
CA ASN A 76 -16.34 -8.97 4.34
C ASN A 76 -15.65 -9.86 5.37
N LYS A 77 -14.33 -10.07 5.24
CA LYS A 77 -13.54 -10.90 6.17
C LYS A 77 -13.46 -10.31 7.58
N ILE A 78 -13.39 -8.99 7.72
CA ILE A 78 -13.44 -8.34 9.03
C ILE A 78 -14.80 -8.58 9.70
N ARG A 79 -15.90 -8.45 8.96
CA ARG A 79 -17.25 -8.70 9.46
C ARG A 79 -17.46 -10.18 9.81
N GLU A 80 -16.90 -11.12 9.04
CA GLU A 80 -16.90 -12.55 9.34
C GLU A 80 -16.22 -12.88 10.68
N GLN A 81 -15.21 -12.09 11.08
CA GLN A 81 -14.58 -12.17 12.40
C GLN A 81 -15.37 -11.46 13.51
N ASN A 82 -16.55 -10.89 13.18
CA ASN A 82 -17.38 -10.11 14.09
C ASN A 82 -16.65 -8.87 14.66
N GLU A 83 -15.77 -8.29 13.85
CA GLU A 83 -15.01 -7.06 14.12
C GLU A 83 -15.43 -5.94 13.14
N GLU A 84 -15.01 -4.71 13.42
CA GLU A 84 -15.25 -3.54 12.57
C GLU A 84 -13.98 -2.67 12.50
N LEU A 85 -13.62 -2.18 11.31
CA LEU A 85 -12.47 -1.29 11.15
C LEU A 85 -12.87 0.16 11.45
N GLY A 86 -12.16 0.81 12.38
CA GLY A 86 -12.33 2.23 12.68
C GLY A 86 -11.26 3.16 12.08
N LEU A 87 -10.16 2.59 11.57
CA LEU A 87 -9.07 3.33 10.91
C LEU A 87 -8.25 2.34 10.08
N ILE A 88 -7.90 2.72 8.85
CA ILE A 88 -6.91 2.01 8.04
C ILE A 88 -5.62 2.83 7.99
N ILE A 89 -4.52 2.23 8.43
CA ILE A 89 -3.17 2.79 8.26
C ILE A 89 -2.46 1.98 7.18
N ASP A 90 -2.27 2.59 6.01
CA ASP A 90 -1.57 1.98 4.88
C ASP A 90 -0.08 2.31 4.93
N LEU A 91 0.74 1.28 5.15
CA LEU A 91 2.19 1.39 5.27
C LEU A 91 2.94 1.18 3.95
N THR A 92 2.24 0.82 2.86
CA THR A 92 2.91 0.54 1.59
C THR A 92 3.59 1.79 1.04
N TYR A 93 4.74 1.63 0.37
CA TYR A 93 5.46 2.77 -0.21
C TYR A 93 4.88 3.25 -1.56
N THR A 94 3.68 2.80 -1.94
CA THR A 94 3.06 3.09 -3.24
C THR A 94 1.56 3.27 -3.09
N GLN A 95 0.91 3.94 -4.05
CA GLN A 95 -0.54 4.16 -4.07
C GLN A 95 -1.24 3.37 -5.18
N ARG A 96 -0.52 2.46 -5.86
CA ARG A 96 -1.03 1.77 -7.05
C ARG A 96 -1.98 0.62 -6.76
N TYR A 97 -2.07 0.16 -5.51
CA TYR A 97 -2.74 -1.11 -5.17
C TYR A 97 -4.25 -0.96 -5.07
N TYR A 98 -4.72 0.11 -4.46
CA TYR A 98 -6.13 0.50 -4.39
C TYR A 98 -6.17 2.00 -4.15
N LYS A 99 -7.32 2.61 -4.40
CA LYS A 99 -7.54 4.02 -4.07
C LYS A 99 -8.31 4.14 -2.75
N PRO A 100 -8.06 5.18 -1.94
CA PRO A 100 -8.89 5.44 -0.76
C PRO A 100 -10.38 5.52 -1.09
N GLU A 101 -10.73 6.01 -2.29
CA GLU A 101 -12.12 6.05 -2.80
C GLU A 101 -12.75 4.67 -3.03
N ASP A 102 -11.95 3.60 -3.09
CA ASP A 102 -12.45 2.21 -3.18
C ASP A 102 -12.83 1.65 -1.79
N LEU A 103 -12.57 2.40 -0.70
CA LEU A 103 -12.94 2.06 0.66
C LEU A 103 -14.28 2.72 1.05
N PRO A 104 -15.02 2.15 2.03
CA PRO A 104 -16.15 2.84 2.64
C PRO A 104 -15.75 4.19 3.21
N GLU A 105 -16.50 5.24 2.87
CA GLU A 105 -16.24 6.62 3.33
C GLU A 105 -16.27 6.76 4.87
N THR A 106 -16.94 5.83 5.55
CA THR A 106 -17.06 5.81 7.01
C THR A 106 -15.77 5.38 7.72
N VAL A 107 -14.78 4.85 7.00
CA VAL A 107 -13.53 4.36 7.59
C VAL A 107 -12.39 5.31 7.21
N PRO A 108 -11.91 6.12 8.16
CA PRO A 108 -10.75 6.98 7.94
C PRO A 108 -9.55 6.19 7.39
N TYR A 109 -8.87 6.80 6.42
CA TYR A 109 -7.68 6.26 5.78
C TYR A 109 -6.49 7.17 6.03
N LEU A 110 -5.37 6.60 6.47
CA LEU A 110 -4.11 7.30 6.66
C LEU A 110 -2.98 6.58 5.93
N LYS A 111 -2.29 7.31 5.04
CA LYS A 111 -1.08 6.84 4.37
C LYS A 111 0.16 7.20 5.18
N ILE A 112 0.99 6.22 5.53
CA ILE A 112 2.32 6.43 6.10
C ILE A 112 3.32 5.68 5.22
N PHE A 113 3.97 6.38 4.29
CA PHE A 113 4.93 5.80 3.35
C PHE A 113 6.10 5.16 4.10
N THR A 114 6.11 3.83 4.19
CA THR A 114 7.16 3.09 4.89
C THR A 114 8.03 2.35 3.88
N VAL A 115 9.32 2.64 3.88
CA VAL A 115 10.29 1.95 3.00
C VAL A 115 10.44 0.51 3.46
N GLY A 116 10.26 -0.45 2.55
CA GLY A 116 10.43 -1.87 2.86
C GLY A 116 11.90 -2.25 3.07
N HIS A 117 12.13 -3.40 3.73
CA HIS A 117 13.45 -3.98 4.00
C HIS A 117 14.39 -3.15 4.88
N GLN A 118 13.89 -2.10 5.53
CA GLN A 118 14.62 -1.31 6.52
C GLN A 118 13.77 -1.13 7.77
N VAL A 119 14.42 -0.89 8.90
CA VAL A 119 13.73 -0.46 10.12
C VAL A 119 13.14 0.93 9.85
N PRO A 120 11.85 1.18 10.12
CA PRO A 120 11.26 2.50 9.95
C PRO A 120 12.00 3.56 10.78
N ASP A 121 12.12 4.77 10.23
CA ASP A 121 12.71 5.91 10.94
C ASP A 121 11.80 6.43 12.08
N ASP A 122 12.39 7.25 12.95
CA ASP A 122 11.69 7.81 14.11
C ASP A 122 10.47 8.64 13.70
N GLU A 123 10.51 9.31 12.55
CA GLU A 123 9.38 10.08 12.03
C GLU A 123 8.20 9.18 11.65
N THR A 124 8.47 8.07 10.96
CA THR A 124 7.48 7.05 10.59
C THR A 124 6.87 6.41 11.84
N ILE A 125 7.72 6.05 12.82
CA ILE A 125 7.28 5.51 14.11
C ILE A 125 6.39 6.53 14.85
N PHE A 126 6.79 7.80 14.87
CA PHE A 126 6.02 8.87 15.50
C PHE A 126 4.65 9.05 14.85
N LYS A 127 4.59 9.11 13.51
CA LYS A 127 3.33 9.21 12.77
C LYS A 127 2.38 8.06 13.09
N PHE A 128 2.90 6.83 13.12
CA PHE A 128 2.11 5.66 13.48
C PHE A 128 1.56 5.76 14.91
N LYS A 129 2.42 6.05 15.89
CA LYS A 129 2.01 6.22 17.29
C LYS A 129 0.98 7.32 17.46
N HIS A 130 1.19 8.47 16.80
CA HIS A 130 0.28 9.61 16.89
C HIS A 130 -1.11 9.27 16.35
N ALA A 131 -1.18 8.64 15.17
CA ALA A 131 -2.43 8.23 14.56
C ALA A 131 -3.22 7.25 15.44
N VAL A 132 -2.53 6.22 15.96
CA VAL A 132 -3.16 5.22 16.83
C VAL A 132 -3.64 5.85 18.13
N ASN A 133 -2.81 6.67 18.79
CA ASN A 133 -3.18 7.32 20.05
C ASN A 133 -4.35 8.30 19.86
N GLY A 134 -4.40 9.03 18.75
CA GLY A 134 -5.53 9.89 18.39
C GLY A 134 -6.82 9.08 18.24
N PHE A 135 -6.76 8.01 17.44
CA PHE A 135 -7.90 7.09 17.24
C PHE A 135 -8.41 6.51 18.56
N LEU A 136 -7.52 6.00 19.41
CA LEU A 136 -7.89 5.42 20.71
C LEU A 136 -8.51 6.47 21.65
N LYS A 137 -8.01 7.71 21.63
CA LYS A 137 -8.55 8.80 22.45
C LYS A 137 -9.97 9.17 22.05
N GLU A 138 -10.28 9.16 20.76
CA GLU A 138 -11.60 9.50 20.22
C GLU A 138 -12.60 8.33 20.31
N ASN A 139 -12.11 7.10 20.47
CA ASN A 139 -12.92 5.88 20.44
C ASN A 139 -12.79 5.04 21.73
N LYS A 140 -12.69 5.69 22.89
CA LYS A 140 -12.42 5.01 24.18
C LYS A 140 -13.52 4.02 24.58
N ASP A 141 -14.77 4.30 24.25
CA ASP A 141 -15.91 3.52 24.73
C ASP A 141 -16.17 2.24 23.92
N ASN A 142 -15.47 2.06 22.79
CA ASN A 142 -15.69 0.93 21.88
C ASN A 142 -15.21 -0.41 22.45
N GLU A 143 -14.53 -0.45 23.61
CA GLU A 143 -14.16 -1.69 24.29
C GLU A 143 -15.36 -2.40 24.96
N VAL A 144 -16.45 -1.69 25.25
CA VAL A 144 -17.56 -2.22 26.06
C VAL A 144 -18.41 -3.25 25.30
N ARG A 145 -18.37 -3.25 23.96
CA ARG A 145 -19.23 -4.11 23.12
C ARG A 145 -18.80 -5.58 23.02
N SER A 146 -17.54 -5.94 23.36
CA SER A 146 -17.11 -7.35 23.29
C SER A 146 -17.34 -8.16 24.57
N ARG A 147 -17.76 -7.53 25.68
CA ARG A 147 -17.96 -8.18 26.99
C ARG A 147 -19.41 -8.56 27.31
N ARG A 148 -20.36 -8.39 26.38
CA ARG A 148 -21.73 -8.85 26.54
C ARG A 148 -22.06 -9.90 25.48
N LYS A 149 -21.57 -11.11 25.69
CA LYS A 149 -22.29 -12.33 25.31
C LYS A 149 -22.22 -13.24 26.52
N ASP A 150 -23.39 -13.41 27.12
CA ASP A 150 -23.66 -14.35 28.21
C ASP A 150 -23.34 -15.79 27.81
#